data_AF-A0A9P9KT84-F1
#
_entry.id   AF-A0A9P9KT84-F1
#
_cell.length_a   1.000
_cell.length_b   1.000
_cell.length_c   1.000
_cell.angle_alpha   90.00
_cell.angle_beta   90.00
_cell.angle_gamma   90.00
#
_symmetry.space_group_name_H-M   'P 1'
#
loop_
_entity.id
_entity.type
_entity.pdbx_description
1 polymer ?
#
loop_
_entity_poly.entity_id
_entity_poly.type
_entity_poly.pdbx_seq_one_letter_code
_entity_poly.pdbx_strand_id
1 'polypeptide(L)'
;MSDNPSTPVTTEKKTYPSDPVPADYASWSNKDKLQWLDRQGFTHDPTINLGDCYRFGAKVTQIFTVFTKLLQRVYTSLSEKAGQAIRKAFSTFLNAYNQSIGRLSNEIYANVASLLSTGRFNNESSLIEPVSIPDLPIENDDGTSNIVTTVRGFKDKIWPCFLTVLELLQNKWKWLSKVHPAMNVSYSNLIKAMTDAGERLFLEYQKEKDRSAGI
;
A
#
# COMPACT_ATOMS: atom_id res chain seq x y z
N MET A 1 -39.83 -40.17 -4.35
CA MET A 1 -39.20 -38.85 -4.17
C MET A 1 -38.62 -38.83 -2.78
N SER A 2 -37.31 -39.02 -2.66
CA SER A 2 -36.59 -38.96 -1.40
C SER A 2 -35.48 -37.95 -1.60
N ASP A 3 -35.76 -36.69 -1.25
CA ASP A 3 -34.78 -35.63 -1.23
C ASP A 3 -33.85 -35.87 -0.04
N ASN A 4 -32.60 -36.23 -0.34
CA ASN A 4 -31.52 -36.18 0.64
C ASN A 4 -31.15 -34.70 0.87
N PRO A 5 -31.15 -34.20 2.12
CA PRO A 5 -30.67 -32.87 2.40
C PRO A 5 -29.16 -32.82 2.18
N SER A 6 -28.73 -32.01 1.21
CA SER A 6 -27.32 -31.74 0.95
C SER A 6 -26.74 -30.99 2.15
N THR A 7 -25.83 -31.64 2.88
CA THR A 7 -25.00 -31.01 3.91
C THR A 7 -24.19 -29.86 3.29
N PRO A 8 -24.02 -28.72 3.98
CA PRO A 8 -23.15 -27.66 3.49
C PRO A 8 -21.72 -28.19 3.46
N VAL A 9 -21.07 -28.12 2.30
CA VAL A 9 -19.63 -28.37 2.21
C VAL A 9 -18.93 -27.24 2.97
N THR A 10 -18.54 -27.50 4.21
CA THR A 10 -17.65 -26.64 4.96
C THR A 10 -16.28 -26.76 4.27
N THR A 11 -15.96 -25.82 3.39
CA THR A 11 -14.61 -25.76 2.80
C THR A 11 -13.64 -25.43 3.93
N GLU A 12 -12.95 -26.46 4.45
CA GLU A 12 -11.90 -26.25 5.44
C GLU A 12 -10.86 -25.29 4.87
N LYS A 13 -10.60 -24.19 5.58
CA LYS A 13 -9.55 -23.25 5.20
C LYS A 13 -8.22 -23.96 5.29
N LYS A 14 -7.45 -23.96 4.19
CA LYS A 14 -6.08 -24.46 4.16
C LYS A 14 -5.26 -23.83 5.30
N THR A 15 -4.61 -24.68 6.09
CA THR A 15 -3.67 -24.28 7.13
C THR A 15 -2.25 -24.64 6.72
N TYR A 16 -1.28 -23.95 7.31
CA TYR A 16 0.15 -24.15 7.09
C TYR A 16 0.83 -24.48 8.44
N PRO A 17 1.88 -25.31 8.45
CA PRO A 17 2.69 -25.52 9.65
C PRO A 17 3.36 -24.21 10.09
N SER A 18 3.61 -24.06 11.39
CA SER A 18 4.31 -22.91 11.96
C SER A 18 5.61 -23.38 12.62
N ASP A 19 6.49 -23.97 11.81
CA ASP A 19 7.75 -24.53 12.26
C ASP A 19 8.71 -23.43 12.74
N PRO A 20 9.59 -23.72 13.71
CA PRO A 20 10.63 -22.78 14.09
C PRO A 20 11.54 -22.49 12.89
N VAL A 21 11.93 -21.21 12.76
CA VAL A 21 12.91 -20.78 11.75
C VAL A 21 14.22 -21.58 11.94
N PRO A 22 14.78 -22.18 10.87
CA PRO A 22 16.05 -22.90 10.93
C PRO A 22 17.22 -22.06 11.44
N ALA A 23 18.13 -22.66 12.20
CA ALA A 23 19.26 -21.95 12.80
C ALA A 23 20.22 -21.34 11.76
N ASP A 24 20.33 -21.95 10.59
CA ASP A 24 21.18 -21.53 9.48
C ASP A 24 20.44 -20.66 8.44
N TYR A 25 19.17 -20.32 8.68
CA TYR A 25 18.29 -19.62 7.74
C TYR A 25 18.92 -18.35 7.17
N ALA A 26 19.66 -17.58 7.98
CA ALA A 26 20.31 -16.35 7.52
C ALA A 26 21.27 -16.57 6.34
N SER A 27 21.93 -17.73 6.29
CA SER A 27 22.89 -18.12 5.25
C SER A 27 22.24 -18.59 3.94
N TRP A 28 20.93 -18.86 3.95
CA TRP A 28 20.22 -19.37 2.78
C TRP A 28 20.08 -18.32 1.68
N SER A 29 19.95 -18.80 0.45
CA SER A 29 19.61 -17.94 -0.68
C SER A 29 18.20 -17.36 -0.51
N ASN A 30 17.93 -16.20 -1.14
CA ASN A 30 16.59 -15.61 -1.10
C ASN A 30 15.52 -16.54 -1.68
N LYS A 31 15.89 -17.39 -2.65
CA LYS A 31 14.98 -18.37 -3.24
C LYS A 31 14.58 -19.44 -2.22
N ASP A 32 15.54 -19.98 -1.47
CA ASP A 32 15.28 -21.01 -0.47
C ASP A 32 14.52 -20.45 0.72
N LYS A 33 14.85 -19.22 1.15
CA LYS A 33 14.09 -18.46 2.15
C LYS A 33 12.62 -18.33 1.75
N LEU A 34 12.35 -17.91 0.51
CA LEU A 34 10.98 -17.76 0.03
C LEU A 34 10.25 -19.12 -0.07
N GLN A 35 10.91 -20.16 -0.55
CA GLN A 35 10.33 -21.51 -0.59
C GLN A 35 9.99 -22.05 0.79
N TRP A 36 10.77 -21.69 1.81
CA TRP A 36 10.45 -22.00 3.19
C TRP A 36 9.22 -21.22 3.64
N LEU A 37 9.19 -19.88 3.47
CA LEU A 37 8.04 -19.04 3.81
C LEU A 37 6.72 -19.52 3.15
N ASP A 38 6.79 -20.03 1.92
CA ASP A 38 5.64 -20.57 1.18
C ASP A 38 4.98 -21.78 1.87
N ARG A 39 5.73 -22.47 2.72
CA ARG A 39 5.25 -23.62 3.47
C ARG A 39 4.81 -23.26 4.87
N GLN A 40 5.02 -22.02 5.32
CA GLN A 40 4.85 -21.64 6.72
C GLN A 40 3.61 -20.76 6.94
N GLY A 41 2.95 -21.03 8.06
CA GLY A 41 1.85 -20.27 8.60
C GLY A 41 2.33 -19.24 9.61
N PHE A 42 1.53 -18.21 9.82
CA PHE A 42 1.75 -17.29 10.92
C PHE A 42 1.46 -17.99 12.26
N THR A 43 2.33 -17.83 13.25
CA THR A 43 2.27 -18.57 14.53
C THR A 43 0.92 -18.45 15.25
N HIS A 44 0.29 -17.28 15.18
CA HIS A 44 -0.99 -17.01 15.85
C HIS A 44 -2.21 -17.23 14.96
N ASP A 45 -2.01 -17.41 13.65
CA ASP A 45 -3.06 -17.75 12.69
C ASP A 45 -2.47 -18.57 11.53
N PRO A 46 -2.49 -19.91 11.61
CA PRO A 46 -1.88 -20.78 10.61
C PRO A 46 -2.65 -20.78 9.27
N THR A 47 -3.77 -20.06 9.15
CA THR A 47 -4.43 -19.86 7.85
C THR A 47 -3.75 -18.78 7.00
N ILE A 48 -2.87 -17.99 7.61
CA ILE A 48 -2.11 -16.91 6.95
C ILE A 48 -0.74 -17.45 6.54
N ASN A 49 -0.50 -17.52 5.24
CA ASN A 49 0.78 -17.97 4.68
C ASN A 49 1.83 -16.85 4.71
N LEU A 50 3.03 -17.13 5.22
CA LEU A 50 4.10 -16.14 5.31
C LEU A 50 4.66 -15.76 3.93
N GLY A 51 4.75 -16.68 2.98
CA GLY A 51 5.15 -16.39 1.61
C GLY A 51 4.21 -15.42 0.91
N ASP A 52 2.90 -15.60 1.10
CA ASP A 52 1.88 -14.67 0.59
C ASP A 52 1.99 -13.29 1.25
N CYS A 53 2.24 -13.22 2.57
CA CYS A 53 2.50 -11.96 3.26
C CYS A 53 3.71 -11.23 2.67
N TYR A 54 4.81 -11.94 2.41
CA TYR A 54 6.02 -11.36 1.79
C TYR A 54 5.71 -10.79 0.41
N ARG A 55 5.13 -11.59 -0.49
CA ARG A 55 4.81 -11.15 -1.86
C ARG A 55 3.84 -9.97 -1.86
N PHE A 56 2.83 -10.04 -1.00
CA PHE A 56 1.84 -8.99 -0.87
C PHE A 56 2.46 -7.68 -0.36
N GLY A 57 3.26 -7.74 0.71
CA GLY A 57 3.96 -6.57 1.21
C GLY A 57 4.92 -5.97 0.18
N ALA A 58 5.67 -6.81 -0.55
CA ALA A 58 6.52 -6.35 -1.66
C ALA A 58 5.72 -5.64 -2.76
N LYS A 59 4.55 -6.17 -3.13
CA LYS A 59 3.61 -5.53 -4.08
C LYS A 59 3.14 -4.16 -3.58
N VAL A 60 2.75 -4.06 -2.30
CA VAL A 60 2.32 -2.78 -1.71
C VAL A 60 3.47 -1.76 -1.71
N THR A 61 4.68 -2.16 -1.33
CA THR A 61 5.87 -1.28 -1.40
C THR A 61 6.15 -0.81 -2.83
N GLN A 62 5.99 -1.69 -3.82
CA GLN A 62 6.13 -1.30 -5.23
C GLN A 62 5.08 -0.25 -5.63
N ILE A 63 3.81 -0.47 -5.30
CA ILE A 63 2.72 0.48 -5.56
C ILE A 63 3.04 1.86 -4.95
N PHE A 64 3.48 1.90 -3.69
CA PHE A 64 3.83 3.15 -3.00
C PHE A 64 5.06 3.83 -3.60
N THR A 65 6.05 3.06 -4.05
CA THR A 65 7.22 3.58 -4.75
C THR A 65 6.82 4.24 -6.06
N VAL A 66 5.97 3.56 -6.84
CA VAL A 66 5.51 4.07 -8.12
C VAL A 66 4.65 5.32 -7.94
N PHE A 67 3.75 5.32 -6.96
CA PHE A 67 2.95 6.51 -6.62
C PHE A 67 3.84 7.70 -6.25
N THR A 68 4.90 7.47 -5.45
CA THR A 68 5.89 8.51 -5.09
C THR A 68 6.55 9.11 -6.33
N LYS A 69 7.00 8.27 -7.28
CA LYS A 69 7.62 8.74 -8.53
C LYS A 69 6.65 9.58 -9.38
N LEU A 70 5.38 9.16 -9.48
CA LEU A 70 4.36 9.92 -10.19
C LEU A 70 4.06 11.26 -9.51
N LEU A 71 3.99 11.30 -8.19
CA LEU A 71 3.80 12.53 -7.43
C LEU A 71 4.96 13.52 -7.64
N GLN A 72 6.20 13.04 -7.67
CA GLN A 72 7.38 13.86 -7.99
C GLN A 72 7.31 14.45 -9.40
N ARG A 73 6.86 13.67 -10.41
CA ARG A 73 6.66 14.20 -11.77
C ARG A 73 5.61 15.29 -11.82
N VAL A 74 4.50 15.10 -11.12
CA VAL A 74 3.44 16.12 -10.99
C VAL A 74 4.01 17.37 -10.33
N TYR A 75 4.81 17.24 -9.27
CA TYR A 75 5.48 18.37 -8.63
C TYR A 75 6.32 19.18 -9.61
N THR A 76 7.23 18.53 -10.34
CA THR A 76 8.08 19.18 -11.34
C THR A 76 7.25 19.90 -12.41
N SER A 77 6.13 19.30 -12.85
CA SER A 77 5.23 19.94 -13.82
C SER A 77 4.54 21.21 -13.29
N LEU A 78 4.32 21.27 -11.97
CA LEU A 78 3.63 22.38 -11.29
C LEU A 78 4.58 23.49 -10.85
N SER A 79 5.80 23.15 -10.41
CA SER A 79 6.76 24.11 -9.85
C SER A 79 7.11 25.24 -10.82
N GLU A 80 7.03 24.98 -12.13
CA GLU A 80 7.39 25.95 -13.16
C GLU A 80 6.22 26.87 -13.59
N LYS A 81 4.96 26.44 -13.41
CA LYS A 81 3.81 27.06 -14.10
C LYS A 81 2.59 27.37 -13.22
N ALA A 82 2.56 26.88 -11.99
CA ALA A 82 1.37 26.98 -11.14
C ALA A 82 1.35 28.22 -10.23
N GLY A 83 0.16 28.77 -9.99
CA GLY A 83 -0.09 29.85 -9.05
C GLY A 83 0.24 29.49 -7.59
N GLN A 84 0.34 30.51 -6.73
CA GLN A 84 0.71 30.35 -5.31
C GLN A 84 -0.25 29.41 -4.54
N ALA A 85 -1.54 29.45 -4.88
CA ALA A 85 -2.57 28.61 -4.23
C ALA A 85 -2.32 27.11 -4.49
N ILE A 86 -2.08 26.72 -5.75
CA ILE A 86 -1.76 25.34 -6.12
C ILE A 86 -0.46 24.89 -5.46
N ARG A 87 0.60 25.72 -5.48
CA ARG A 87 1.87 25.37 -4.83
C ARG A 87 1.70 25.11 -3.33
N LYS A 88 0.90 25.93 -2.65
CA LYS A 88 0.57 25.73 -1.22
C LYS A 88 -0.20 24.43 -1.01
N ALA A 89 -1.24 24.18 -1.80
CA ALA A 89 -2.04 22.96 -1.70
C ALA A 89 -1.20 21.70 -1.98
N PHE A 90 -0.32 21.75 -2.98
CA PHE A 90 0.59 20.67 -3.30
C PHE A 90 1.58 20.40 -2.17
N SER A 91 2.17 21.43 -1.58
CA SER A 91 3.08 21.29 -0.43
C SER A 91 2.37 20.66 0.78
N THR A 92 1.12 21.09 1.06
CA THR A 92 0.29 20.46 2.10
C THR A 92 0.03 18.98 1.80
N PHE A 93 -0.31 18.64 0.55
CA PHE A 93 -0.52 17.25 0.14
C PHE A 93 0.76 16.41 0.28
N LEU A 94 1.90 16.91 -0.19
CA LEU A 94 3.18 16.21 -0.08
C LEU A 94 3.59 15.98 1.37
N ASN A 95 3.39 16.97 2.25
CA ASN A 95 3.64 16.81 3.67
C ASN A 95 2.72 15.73 4.27
N ALA A 96 1.42 15.77 3.99
CA ALA A 96 0.48 14.76 4.48
C ALA A 96 0.81 13.36 3.93
N TYR A 97 1.25 13.26 2.68
CA TYR A 97 1.75 12.04 2.05
C TYR A 97 2.97 11.46 2.77
N ASN A 98 3.98 12.29 3.04
CA ASN A 98 5.18 11.84 3.73
C ASN A 98 4.89 11.38 5.16
N GLN A 99 3.98 12.05 5.88
CA GLN A 99 3.57 11.64 7.22
C GLN A 99 2.72 10.37 7.24
N SER A 100 2.00 10.08 6.15
CA SER A 100 1.14 8.90 6.03
C SER A 100 1.86 7.76 5.28
N ILE A 101 1.76 7.76 3.95
CA ILE A 101 2.23 6.70 3.07
C ILE A 101 3.75 6.55 3.11
N GLY A 102 4.49 7.66 3.22
CA GLY A 102 5.95 7.59 3.36
C GLY A 102 6.37 6.74 4.57
N ARG A 103 5.75 6.99 5.74
CA ARG A 103 6.01 6.21 6.96
C ARG A 103 5.47 4.79 6.87
N LEU A 104 4.25 4.62 6.38
CA LEU A 104 3.62 3.30 6.22
C LEU A 104 4.44 2.41 5.28
N SER A 105 4.94 2.96 4.18
CA SER A 105 5.81 2.26 3.23
C SER A 105 7.08 1.75 3.90
N ASN A 106 7.69 2.55 4.78
CA ASN A 106 8.89 2.16 5.51
C ASN A 106 8.60 1.03 6.50
N GLU A 107 7.47 1.08 7.21
CA GLU A 107 7.06 0.04 8.15
C GLU A 107 6.78 -1.29 7.43
N ILE A 108 6.05 -1.25 6.31
CA ILE A 108 5.81 -2.42 5.46
C ILE A 108 7.13 -2.98 4.94
N TYR A 109 7.99 -2.13 4.39
CA TYR A 109 9.30 -2.54 3.89
C TYR A 109 10.14 -3.22 4.96
N ALA A 110 10.21 -2.65 6.17
CA ALA A 110 10.94 -3.24 7.29
C ALA A 110 10.39 -4.61 7.69
N ASN A 111 9.07 -4.77 7.70
CA ASN A 111 8.42 -6.05 7.98
C ASN A 111 8.69 -7.09 6.88
N VAL A 112 8.59 -6.71 5.60
CA VAL A 112 8.88 -7.59 4.44
C VAL A 112 10.36 -8.00 4.42
N ALA A 113 11.27 -7.05 4.66
CA ALA A 113 12.70 -7.31 4.72
C ALA A 113 13.06 -8.23 5.90
N SER A 114 12.46 -8.03 7.07
CA SER A 114 12.59 -8.94 8.21
C SER A 114 12.06 -10.33 7.87
N LEU A 115 10.88 -10.42 7.28
CA LEU A 115 10.27 -11.71 6.95
C LEU A 115 11.16 -12.53 6.02
N LEU A 116 11.74 -11.91 5.01
CA LEU A 116 12.70 -12.59 4.13
C LEU A 116 14.00 -12.94 4.83
N SER A 117 14.58 -12.02 5.63
CA SER A 117 15.93 -12.19 6.21
C SER A 117 15.98 -13.06 7.47
N THR A 118 14.93 -13.04 8.30
CA THR A 118 14.85 -13.73 9.59
C THR A 118 13.73 -14.77 9.67
N GLY A 119 12.88 -14.87 8.64
CA GLY A 119 11.72 -15.76 8.64
C GLY A 119 10.57 -15.25 9.52
N ARG A 120 10.66 -14.03 10.07
CA ARG A 120 9.68 -13.46 11.01
C ARG A 120 9.42 -11.99 10.73
N PHE A 121 8.22 -11.53 11.10
CA PHE A 121 7.94 -10.10 11.14
C PHE A 121 8.79 -9.42 12.21
N ASN A 122 9.23 -8.20 11.91
CA ASN A 122 9.89 -7.35 12.90
C ASN A 122 8.87 -6.87 13.96
N ASN A 123 7.64 -6.63 13.53
CA ASN A 123 6.52 -6.30 14.41
C ASN A 123 5.27 -7.10 14.01
N GLU A 124 4.97 -8.14 14.77
CA GLU A 124 3.77 -8.98 14.57
C GLU A 124 2.45 -8.23 14.78
N SER A 125 2.45 -7.13 15.54
CA SER A 125 1.25 -6.29 15.69
C SER A 125 0.87 -5.53 14.42
N SER A 126 1.80 -5.45 13.46
CA SER A 126 1.63 -4.84 12.14
C SER A 126 1.66 -5.91 11.04
N LEU A 127 1.00 -7.05 11.29
CA LEU A 127 0.89 -8.16 10.33
C LEU A 127 0.39 -7.67 8.97
N ILE A 128 1.11 -8.06 7.92
CA ILE A 128 0.76 -7.78 6.52
C ILE A 128 -0.10 -8.93 6.01
N GLU A 129 -1.39 -8.88 6.29
CA GLU A 129 -2.30 -9.91 5.78
C GLU A 129 -2.54 -9.73 4.27
N PRO A 130 -2.41 -10.80 3.46
CA PRO A 130 -2.68 -10.73 2.03
C PRO A 130 -4.12 -10.34 1.73
N VAL A 131 -4.29 -9.41 0.78
CA VAL A 131 -5.58 -9.10 0.16
C VAL A 131 -5.38 -8.89 -1.34
N SER A 132 -6.37 -9.27 -2.14
CA SER A 132 -6.31 -9.01 -3.58
C SER A 132 -6.41 -7.51 -3.83
N ILE A 133 -5.32 -6.90 -4.28
CA ILE A 133 -5.27 -5.50 -4.68
C ILE A 133 -5.10 -5.37 -6.19
N PRO A 134 -5.79 -4.42 -6.84
CA PRO A 134 -5.64 -4.17 -8.26
C PRO A 134 -4.21 -3.72 -8.58
N ASP A 135 -3.76 -4.03 -9.79
CA ASP A 135 -2.53 -3.44 -10.31
C ASP A 135 -2.77 -1.98 -10.69
N LEU A 136 -1.72 -1.15 -10.56
CA LEU A 136 -1.79 0.22 -11.05
C LEU A 136 -1.78 0.22 -12.59
N PRO A 137 -2.53 1.11 -13.25
CA PRO A 137 -2.57 1.20 -14.71
C PRO A 137 -1.29 1.85 -15.25
N ILE A 138 -0.17 1.12 -15.16
CA ILE A 138 1.17 1.61 -15.44
C ILE A 138 1.87 0.61 -16.36
N GLU A 139 2.31 1.11 -17.51
CA GLU A 139 2.86 0.29 -18.60
C GLU A 139 4.34 -0.09 -18.39
N ASN A 140 5.06 0.61 -17.50
CA ASN A 140 6.50 0.44 -17.31
C ASN A 140 6.82 -0.07 -15.89
N ASP A 141 7.64 -1.12 -15.80
CA ASP A 141 8.06 -1.77 -14.56
C ASP A 141 8.84 -0.85 -13.60
N ASP A 142 9.48 0.19 -14.13
CA ASP A 142 10.20 1.19 -13.35
C ASP A 142 9.26 2.27 -12.73
N GLY A 143 7.96 2.16 -12.95
CA GLY A 143 6.94 3.11 -12.48
C GLY A 143 6.84 4.36 -13.34
N THR A 144 7.56 4.43 -14.46
CA THR A 144 7.54 5.58 -15.35
C THR A 144 6.39 5.48 -16.35
N SER A 145 5.14 5.57 -15.88
CA SER A 145 4.02 5.65 -16.82
C SER A 145 4.22 6.86 -17.75
N ASN A 146 4.29 6.62 -19.07
CA ASN A 146 4.25 7.67 -20.10
C ASN A 146 2.90 8.40 -20.11
N ILE A 147 1.88 7.83 -19.44
CA ILE A 147 0.51 8.27 -19.46
C ILE A 147 0.27 9.45 -18.50
N VAL A 148 1.11 9.65 -17.48
CA VAL A 148 0.84 10.59 -16.39
C VAL A 148 1.99 11.57 -16.16
N THR A 149 1.92 12.68 -16.89
CA THR A 149 2.80 13.85 -16.72
C THR A 149 2.05 15.10 -16.24
N THR A 150 0.73 15.00 -16.03
CA THR A 150 -0.13 16.13 -15.66
C THR A 150 -0.94 15.82 -14.40
N VAL A 151 -1.34 16.87 -13.66
CA VAL A 151 -2.25 16.74 -12.51
C VAL A 151 -3.56 16.06 -12.90
N ARG A 152 -4.13 16.40 -14.07
CA ARG A 152 -5.37 15.78 -14.56
C ARG A 152 -5.19 14.28 -14.78
N GLY A 153 -4.13 13.87 -15.50
CA GLY A 153 -3.85 12.44 -15.71
C GLY A 153 -3.65 11.68 -14.40
N PHE A 154 -3.00 12.31 -13.43
CA PHE A 154 -2.80 11.73 -12.10
C PHE A 154 -4.13 11.56 -11.35
N LYS A 155 -4.94 12.61 -11.31
CA LYS A 155 -6.27 12.62 -10.68
C LYS A 155 -7.20 11.58 -11.30
N ASP A 156 -7.25 11.49 -12.62
CA ASP A 156 -8.28 10.70 -13.30
C ASP A 156 -7.91 9.21 -13.40
N LYS A 157 -6.61 8.89 -13.48
CA LYS A 157 -6.15 7.51 -13.76
C LYS A 157 -5.46 6.82 -12.59
N ILE A 158 -4.75 7.56 -11.73
CA ILE A 158 -3.88 6.97 -10.70
C ILE A 158 -4.52 7.10 -9.32
N TRP A 159 -5.02 8.30 -9.01
CA TRP A 159 -5.59 8.60 -7.70
C TRP A 159 -6.72 7.64 -7.30
N PRO A 160 -7.72 7.31 -8.15
CA PRO A 160 -8.81 6.43 -7.75
C PRO A 160 -8.32 5.02 -7.44
N CYS A 161 -7.43 4.47 -8.28
CA CYS A 161 -6.82 3.16 -8.04
C CYS A 161 -6.03 3.14 -6.72
N PHE A 162 -5.28 4.21 -6.44
CA PHE A 162 -4.52 4.34 -5.21
C PHE A 162 -5.44 4.37 -3.98
N LEU A 163 -6.54 5.14 -4.04
CA LEU A 163 -7.54 5.17 -2.96
C LEU A 163 -8.19 3.79 -2.75
N THR A 164 -8.52 3.06 -3.82
CA THR A 164 -9.03 1.69 -3.71
C THR A 164 -8.03 0.76 -3.00
N VAL A 165 -6.74 0.85 -3.33
CA VAL A 165 -5.71 0.08 -2.62
C VAL A 165 -5.71 0.44 -1.14
N LEU A 166 -5.69 1.73 -0.79
CA LEU A 166 -5.69 2.17 0.61
C LEU A 166 -6.92 1.70 1.37
N GLU A 167 -8.10 1.76 0.76
CA GLU A 167 -9.34 1.25 1.35
C GLU A 167 -9.27 -0.25 1.62
N LEU A 168 -8.77 -1.05 0.66
CA LEU A 168 -8.58 -2.49 0.84
C LEU A 168 -7.61 -2.78 1.98
N LEU A 169 -6.50 -2.03 2.08
CA LEU A 169 -5.56 -2.15 3.17
C LEU A 169 -6.20 -1.79 4.51
N GLN A 170 -6.94 -0.69 4.61
CA GLN A 170 -7.62 -0.28 5.85
C GLN A 170 -8.71 -1.27 6.29
N ASN A 171 -9.42 -1.85 5.33
CA ASN A 171 -10.42 -2.87 5.59
C ASN A 171 -9.80 -4.16 6.11
N LYS A 172 -8.66 -4.57 5.55
CA LYS A 172 -7.97 -5.81 5.91
C LYS A 172 -7.10 -5.64 7.16
N TRP A 173 -6.23 -4.66 7.20
CA TRP A 173 -5.24 -4.43 8.26
C TRP A 173 -5.80 -3.58 9.38
N LYS A 174 -6.49 -4.23 10.33
CA LYS A 174 -7.14 -3.53 11.46
C LYS A 174 -6.17 -2.73 12.33
N TRP A 175 -4.89 -3.06 12.32
CA TRP A 175 -3.86 -2.32 13.05
C TRP A 175 -3.66 -0.89 12.52
N LEU A 176 -4.01 -0.59 11.26
CA LEU A 176 -3.94 0.77 10.71
C LEU A 176 -4.84 1.76 11.46
N SER A 177 -5.91 1.27 12.09
CA SER A 177 -6.83 2.08 12.88
C SER A 177 -6.41 2.25 14.34
N LYS A 178 -5.40 1.50 14.81
CA LYS A 178 -4.85 1.65 16.17
C LYS A 178 -3.97 2.91 16.23
N VAL A 179 -3.97 3.58 17.38
CA VAL A 179 -3.08 4.74 17.61
C VAL A 179 -1.63 4.25 17.61
N HIS A 180 -0.80 4.83 16.74
CA HIS A 180 0.62 4.52 16.70
C HIS A 180 1.34 5.29 17.81
N PRO A 181 2.02 4.63 18.77
CA PRO A 181 2.59 5.30 19.95
C PRO A 181 3.55 6.45 19.62
N ALA A 182 4.42 6.26 18.62
CA ALA A 182 5.40 7.27 18.25
C ALA A 182 4.81 8.50 17.52
N MET A 183 3.56 8.42 17.04
CA MET A 183 2.91 9.50 16.28
C MET A 183 1.71 10.09 17.02
N ASN A 184 1.22 9.42 18.06
CA ASN A 184 -0.01 9.75 18.77
C ASN A 184 -1.23 9.92 17.84
N VAL A 185 -1.25 9.16 16.74
CA VAL A 185 -2.32 9.15 15.73
C VAL A 185 -2.30 7.81 14.99
N SER A 186 -3.43 7.39 14.44
CA SER A 186 -3.52 6.17 13.62
C SER A 186 -3.13 6.42 12.16
N TYR A 187 -2.66 5.38 11.47
CA TYR A 187 -2.43 5.48 10.02
C TYR A 187 -3.73 5.79 9.27
N SER A 188 -4.87 5.25 9.70
CA SER A 188 -6.16 5.58 9.09
C SER A 188 -6.48 7.08 9.13
N ASN A 189 -6.17 7.76 10.22
CA ASN A 189 -6.35 9.22 10.33
C ASN A 189 -5.34 9.99 9.45
N LEU A 190 -4.09 9.52 9.38
CA LEU A 190 -3.05 10.11 8.52
C LEU A 190 -3.39 9.94 7.03
N ILE A 191 -3.88 8.76 6.63
CA ILE A 191 -4.34 8.46 5.27
C ILE A 191 -5.54 9.35 4.91
N LYS A 192 -6.49 9.53 5.82
CA LYS A 192 -7.61 10.45 5.61
C LYS A 192 -7.13 11.88 5.39
N ALA A 193 -6.24 12.39 6.25
CA ALA A 193 -5.68 13.73 6.11
C ALA A 193 -4.94 13.92 4.77
N MET A 194 -4.22 12.90 4.32
CA MET A 194 -3.55 12.89 3.01
C MET A 194 -4.54 12.89 1.84
N THR A 195 -5.62 12.11 1.95
CA THR A 195 -6.71 12.08 0.97
C THR A 195 -7.38 13.44 0.86
N ASP A 196 -7.77 14.04 1.98
CA ASP A 196 -8.40 15.37 2.04
C ASP A 196 -7.48 16.46 1.44
N ALA A 197 -6.17 16.38 1.70
CA ALA A 197 -5.19 17.29 1.13
C ALA A 197 -5.03 17.11 -0.39
N GLY A 198 -5.06 15.87 -0.88
CA GLY A 198 -5.05 15.54 -2.31
C GLY A 198 -6.28 16.10 -3.04
N GLU A 199 -7.46 15.90 -2.48
CA GLU A 199 -8.71 16.48 -3.03
C GLU A 199 -8.66 18.01 -3.08
N ARG A 200 -8.14 18.64 -2.03
CA ARG A 200 -7.95 20.09 -2.01
C ARG A 200 -7.00 20.57 -3.11
N LEU A 201 -5.90 19.86 -3.35
CA LEU A 201 -5.00 20.14 -4.47
C LEU A 201 -5.75 20.08 -5.81
N PHE A 202 -6.55 19.06 -6.04
CA PHE A 202 -7.31 18.92 -7.29
C PHE A 202 -8.37 20.01 -7.48
N LEU A 203 -9.01 20.45 -6.38
CA LEU A 203 -9.94 21.58 -6.40
C LEU A 203 -9.24 22.89 -6.78
N GLU A 204 -8.09 23.20 -6.17
CA GLU A 204 -7.32 24.40 -6.51
C GLU A 204 -6.80 24.36 -7.96
N TYR A 205 -6.38 23.18 -8.42
CA TYR A 205 -5.98 22.99 -9.81
C TYR A 205 -7.13 23.26 -10.79
N GLN A 206 -8.34 22.80 -10.48
CA GLN A 206 -9.51 23.05 -11.33
C GLN A 206 -9.87 24.53 -11.39
N LYS A 207 -9.89 25.23 -10.25
CA LYS A 207 -10.18 26.67 -10.19
C LYS A 207 -9.23 27.50 -11.04
N GLU A 208 -7.94 27.17 -11.05
CA GLU A 208 -6.95 27.89 -11.86
C GLU A 208 -7.16 27.65 -13.37
N LYS A 209 -7.57 26.43 -13.74
CA LYS A 209 -7.94 26.12 -15.13
C LYS A 209 -9.18 26.87 -15.60
N ASP A 210 -10.20 26.96 -14.76
CA ASP A 210 -11.44 27.66 -15.08
C ASP A 210 -11.19 29.16 -15.28
N ARG A 211 -10.42 29.79 -14.37
CA ARG A 211 -10.00 31.20 -14.50
C ARG A 211 -9.19 31.46 -15.77
N SER A 212 -8.30 30.55 -16.13
CA SER A 212 -7.47 30.68 -17.34
C SER A 212 -8.29 30.49 -18.62
N ALA A 213 -9.44 29.82 -18.54
CA ALA A 213 -10.37 29.61 -19.65
C ALA A 213 -11.38 30.76 -19.82
N GLY A 214 -11.37 31.77 -18.97
CA GLY A 214 -12.31 32.90 -19.02
C GLY A 214 -13.73 32.53 -18.58
N ILE A 215 -13.88 31.47 -17.77
CA ILE A 215 -15.14 31.06 -17.13
C ILE A 215 -15.21 31.67 -15.72
#